data_AF-A0A4S2UDH1-F1
#
_entry.id   AF-A0A4S2UDH1-F1
#
_cell.length_a   1.000
_cell.length_b   1.000
_cell.length_c   1.000
_cell.angle_alpha   90.00
_cell.angle_beta   90.00
_cell.angle_gamma   90.00
#
_symmetry.space_group_name_H-M   'P 1'
#
loop_
_entity.id
_entity.type
_entity.pdbx_description
1 polymer ?
#
loop_
_entity_poly.entity_id
_entity_poly.type
_entity_poly.pdbx_seq_one_letter_code
_entity_poly.pdbx_strand_id
1 'polypeptide(L)'
;MILKGKRLLGSLAMAFAAAASFTVAVPSGSAFAIDHVECRGGENFLKIWSHNGGQQSVDCYANAGRTNFGGWWVDRISTGNNDLIYYDANGDSVKIPRWTDITFPNLPPKVNSIEIL
;
A
#
# COMPACT_ATOMS: atom_id res chain seq x y z
N MET A 1 -78.36 -15.81 -25.55
CA MET A 1 -77.87 -17.19 -25.27
C MET A 1 -77.27 -17.71 -26.56
N ILE A 2 -75.98 -18.01 -26.74
CA ILE A 2 -74.90 -18.50 -25.86
C ILE A 2 -73.58 -17.89 -26.36
N LEU A 3 -72.76 -17.34 -25.46
CA LEU A 3 -71.45 -16.76 -25.75
C LEU A 3 -70.39 -17.88 -25.78
N LYS A 4 -69.80 -18.19 -26.95
CA LYS A 4 -68.62 -19.06 -27.06
C LYS A 4 -67.38 -18.29 -26.61
N GLY A 5 -67.00 -18.43 -25.35
CA GLY A 5 -65.76 -17.88 -24.81
C GLY A 5 -64.54 -18.63 -25.33
N LYS A 6 -63.86 -18.07 -26.33
CA LYS A 6 -62.50 -18.45 -26.74
C LYS A 6 -61.55 -17.51 -26.01
N ARG A 7 -60.87 -17.98 -24.97
CA ARG A 7 -59.70 -17.29 -24.39
C ARG A 7 -58.48 -18.18 -24.57
N LEU A 8 -57.77 -17.87 -25.65
CA LEU A 8 -56.41 -18.31 -25.92
C LEU A 8 -55.44 -17.53 -25.03
N LEU A 9 -54.38 -18.22 -24.61
CA LEU A 9 -53.02 -17.72 -24.38
C LEU A 9 -52.86 -16.64 -23.30
N GLY A 10 -52.42 -17.09 -22.12
CA GLY A 10 -51.71 -16.25 -21.16
C GLY A 10 -50.36 -16.90 -20.84
N SER A 11 -49.35 -16.63 -21.67
CA SER A 11 -47.96 -17.00 -21.41
C SER A 11 -47.47 -16.30 -20.15
N LEU A 12 -47.37 -17.00 -19.01
CA LEU A 12 -46.54 -16.55 -17.90
C LEU A 12 -45.09 -16.94 -18.18
N ALA A 13 -44.44 -16.17 -19.05
CA ALA A 13 -42.98 -16.10 -19.07
C ALA A 13 -42.56 -15.30 -17.82
N MET A 14 -42.30 -15.99 -16.71
CA MET A 14 -41.61 -15.38 -15.57
C MET A 14 -40.14 -15.21 -15.95
N ALA A 15 -39.78 -13.97 -16.29
CA ALA A 15 -38.40 -13.54 -16.45
C ALA A 15 -37.65 -13.73 -15.12
N PHE A 16 -36.69 -14.66 -15.08
CA PHE A 16 -35.71 -14.69 -14.00
C PHE A 16 -34.82 -13.46 -14.13
N ALA A 17 -34.93 -12.56 -13.17
CA ALA A 17 -34.09 -11.37 -13.08
C ALA A 17 -32.62 -11.79 -13.00
N ALA A 18 -31.82 -11.33 -13.96
CA ALA A 18 -30.37 -11.46 -13.89
C ALA A 18 -29.86 -10.56 -12.75
N ALA A 19 -29.39 -11.17 -11.67
CA ALA A 19 -28.66 -10.47 -10.62
C ALA A 19 -27.29 -10.07 -11.16
N ALA A 20 -27.16 -8.82 -11.63
CA ALA A 20 -25.86 -8.25 -11.94
C ALA A 20 -25.15 -7.97 -10.61
N SER A 21 -24.26 -8.87 -10.19
CA SER A 21 -23.30 -8.57 -9.14
C SER A 21 -22.34 -7.50 -9.68
N PHE A 22 -22.48 -6.27 -9.22
CA PHE A 22 -21.43 -5.27 -9.34
C PHE A 22 -20.25 -5.73 -8.48
N THR A 23 -19.34 -6.48 -9.07
CA THR A 23 -17.98 -6.56 -8.56
C THR A 23 -17.40 -5.16 -8.74
N VAL A 24 -17.35 -4.39 -7.66
CA VAL A 24 -16.56 -3.16 -7.62
C VAL A 24 -15.13 -3.59 -7.90
N ALA A 25 -14.69 -3.39 -9.15
CA ALA A 25 -13.30 -3.44 -9.51
C ALA A 25 -12.63 -2.26 -8.78
N VAL A 26 -12.19 -2.50 -7.55
CA VAL A 26 -11.20 -1.62 -6.92
C VAL A 26 -10.01 -1.65 -7.87
N PRO A 27 -9.52 -0.52 -8.38
CA PRO A 27 -8.33 -0.50 -9.21
C PRO A 27 -7.16 -1.10 -8.43
N SER A 28 -6.86 -2.37 -8.65
CA SER A 28 -5.64 -3.02 -8.18
C SER A 28 -4.52 -2.58 -9.12
N GLY A 29 -3.98 -1.38 -8.95
CA GLY A 29 -2.94 -0.94 -9.87
C GLY A 29 -2.53 0.53 -9.86
N SER A 30 -2.53 1.19 -8.71
CA SER A 30 -1.79 2.44 -8.56
C SER A 30 -0.76 2.25 -7.47
N ALA A 31 0.44 1.80 -7.84
CA ALA A 31 1.58 1.95 -6.94
C ALA A 31 1.84 3.46 -6.85
N PHE A 32 1.23 4.12 -5.85
CA PHE A 32 1.54 5.50 -5.56
C PHE A 32 3.00 5.56 -5.10
N ALA A 33 3.73 6.57 -5.56
CA ALA A 33 5.05 6.84 -5.01
C ALA A 33 4.85 7.42 -3.61
N ILE A 34 5.68 6.98 -2.66
CA ILE A 34 5.81 7.65 -1.36
C ILE A 34 6.22 9.11 -1.59
N ASP A 35 5.71 10.02 -0.75
CA ASP A 35 6.15 11.42 -0.77
C ASP A 35 7.42 11.58 0.05
N HIS A 36 8.49 12.08 -0.59
CA HIS A 36 9.67 12.57 0.11
C HIS A 36 9.38 13.99 0.62
N VAL A 37 9.36 14.15 1.94
CA VAL A 37 9.04 15.40 2.62
C VAL A 37 10.23 15.91 3.44
N GLU A 38 10.22 17.19 3.77
CA GLU A 38 11.19 17.78 4.68
C GLU A 38 11.07 17.15 6.09
N CYS A 39 12.20 16.81 6.69
CA CYS A 39 12.25 16.26 8.04
C CYS A 39 11.91 17.30 9.12
N ARG A 40 10.62 17.46 9.42
CA ARG A 40 10.15 18.37 10.49
C ARG A 40 10.10 17.67 11.85
N GLY A 41 10.61 18.35 12.88
CA GLY A 41 10.57 17.88 14.26
C GLY A 41 9.13 17.89 14.81
N GLY A 42 8.75 16.85 15.56
CA GLY A 42 7.41 16.73 16.14
C GLY A 42 6.33 16.17 15.21
N GLU A 43 6.63 16.00 13.92
CA GLU A 43 5.71 15.36 12.97
C GLU A 43 5.92 13.83 12.92
N ASN A 44 4.84 13.08 12.73
CA ASN A 44 4.80 11.61 12.77
C ASN A 44 5.15 10.96 11.43
N PHE A 45 6.10 11.55 10.70
CA PHE A 45 6.62 11.00 9.45
C PHE A 45 7.50 9.78 9.68
N LEU A 46 7.64 8.95 8.65
CA LEU A 46 8.71 7.96 8.58
C LEU A 46 10.02 8.71 8.43
N LYS A 47 11.01 8.43 9.29
CA LYS A 47 12.36 9.00 9.24
C LYS A 47 13.37 7.88 9.15
N ILE A 48 14.26 7.96 8.17
CA ILE A 48 15.29 6.96 7.94
C ILE A 48 16.65 7.65 7.94
N TRP A 49 17.54 7.17 8.80
CA TRP A 49 18.95 7.54 8.79
C TRP A 49 19.69 6.49 8.00
N SER A 50 20.47 6.93 7.01
CA SER A 50 21.18 6.03 6.12
C SER A 50 22.54 6.56 5.71
N HIS A 51 23.40 5.66 5.26
CA HIS A 51 24.70 6.01 4.72
C HIS A 51 25.04 5.23 3.47
N ASN A 52 25.89 5.83 2.63
CA ASN A 52 26.45 5.19 1.45
C ASN A 52 27.78 5.85 1.09
N GLY A 53 28.84 5.05 0.92
CA GLY A 53 30.14 5.54 0.44
C GLY A 53 30.75 6.69 1.24
N GLY A 54 30.49 6.78 2.55
CA GLY A 54 30.97 7.86 3.42
C GLY A 54 30.06 9.08 3.52
N GLN A 55 28.95 9.11 2.77
CA GLN A 55 27.89 10.10 2.92
C GLN A 55 26.83 9.60 3.90
N GLN A 56 26.28 10.52 4.69
CA GLN A 56 25.18 10.29 5.62
C GLN A 56 23.96 11.07 5.12
N SER A 57 22.78 10.48 5.21
CA SER A 57 21.50 11.08 4.83
C SER A 57 20.45 10.83 5.90
N VAL A 58 19.53 11.78 6.04
CA VAL A 58 18.33 11.63 6.85
C VAL A 58 17.14 12.02 5.99
N ASP A 59 16.36 11.02 5.60
CA ASP A 59 15.24 11.19 4.68
C ASP A 59 13.93 10.98 5.42
N CYS A 60 12.93 11.80 5.09
CA CYS A 60 11.60 11.73 5.68
C CYS A 60 10.54 11.47 4.63
N TYR A 61 9.60 10.60 4.97
CA TYR A 61 8.60 10.09 4.04
C TYR A 61 7.20 10.15 4.65
N ALA A 62 6.24 10.42 3.77
CA ALA A 62 4.83 10.50 4.10
C ALA A 62 3.98 9.79 3.02
N ASN A 63 2.73 9.51 3.41
CA ASN A 63 1.70 8.89 2.58
C ASN A 63 2.00 7.45 2.15
N ALA A 64 0.92 6.69 1.88
CA ALA A 64 1.04 5.31 1.44
C ALA A 64 1.61 5.24 0.03
N GLY A 65 2.42 4.22 -0.23
CA GLY A 65 3.08 4.06 -1.51
C GLY A 65 4.41 3.34 -1.39
N ARG A 66 5.08 3.16 -2.53
CA ARG A 66 6.40 2.53 -2.60
C ARG A 66 7.37 3.42 -3.37
N THR A 67 8.60 3.51 -2.88
CA THR A 67 9.66 4.21 -3.60
C THR A 67 10.99 3.46 -3.54
N ASN A 68 11.84 3.73 -4.52
CA ASN A 68 13.21 3.23 -4.55
C ASN A 68 14.06 4.03 -3.54
N PHE A 69 14.84 3.32 -2.72
CA PHE A 69 15.72 3.90 -1.70
C PHE A 69 17.19 3.92 -2.14
N GLY A 70 17.51 3.35 -3.31
CA GLY A 70 18.82 3.47 -3.94
C GLY A 70 19.89 2.52 -3.40
N GLY A 71 19.55 1.56 -2.55
CA GLY A 71 20.50 0.58 -2.03
C GLY A 71 21.43 1.16 -0.95
N TRP A 72 20.90 2.00 -0.06
CA TRP A 72 21.66 2.61 1.03
C TRP A 72 21.64 1.73 2.28
N TRP A 73 22.68 1.85 3.11
CA TRP A 73 22.75 1.17 4.40
C TRP A 73 21.93 1.96 5.41
N VAL A 74 20.98 1.32 6.08
CA VAL A 74 20.07 2.00 7.02
C VAL A 74 20.56 1.82 8.46
N ASP A 75 20.91 2.93 9.10
CA ASP A 75 21.44 2.96 10.47
C ASP A 75 20.33 3.06 11.52
N ARG A 76 19.24 3.74 11.21
CA ARG A 76 18.09 3.89 12.11
C ARG A 76 16.82 4.13 11.32
N ILE A 77 15.70 3.65 11.84
CA ILE A 77 14.36 3.88 11.32
C ILE A 77 13.47 4.32 12.48
N SER A 78 12.79 5.44 12.31
CA SER A 78 11.69 5.89 13.18
C SER A 78 10.42 5.95 12.34
N THR A 79 9.47 5.04 12.57
CA THR A 79 8.33 4.87 11.67
C THR A 79 7.23 5.92 11.85
N GLY A 80 7.23 6.66 12.95
CA GLY A 80 6.16 7.63 13.25
C GLY A 80 4.79 6.94 13.22
N ASN A 81 3.80 7.51 12.54
CA ASN A 81 2.47 6.91 12.41
C ASN A 81 2.30 6.03 11.15
N ASN A 82 3.39 5.44 10.63
CA ASN A 82 3.37 4.71 9.35
C ASN A 82 3.76 3.24 9.58
N ASP A 83 3.03 2.31 8.96
CA ASP A 83 3.50 0.92 8.86
C ASP A 83 4.47 0.82 7.68
N LEU A 84 5.72 0.45 7.95
CA LEU A 84 6.78 0.37 6.96
C LEU A 84 7.02 -1.07 6.53
N ILE A 85 7.24 -1.30 5.25
CA ILE A 85 7.95 -2.46 4.71
C ILE A 85 9.21 -1.95 4.02
N TYR A 86 10.38 -2.46 4.40
CA TYR A 86 11.61 -2.24 3.64
C TYR A 86 12.01 -3.53 2.91
N TYR A 87 12.64 -3.35 1.76
CA TYR A 87 13.13 -4.43 0.91
C TYR A 87 14.65 -4.38 0.89
N ASP A 88 15.28 -5.39 1.48
CA ASP A 88 16.72 -5.51 1.60
C ASP A 88 17.34 -5.99 0.28
N ALA A 89 18.59 -5.61 0.04
CA ALA A 89 19.37 -6.03 -1.11
C ALA A 89 19.66 -7.53 -1.14
N ASN A 90 19.57 -8.20 0.01
CA ASN A 90 19.66 -9.66 0.13
C ASN A 90 18.38 -10.38 -0.33
N GLY A 91 17.31 -9.65 -0.66
CA GLY A 91 16.04 -10.20 -1.14
C GLY A 91 14.95 -10.33 -0.07
N ASP A 92 15.26 -9.98 1.18
CA ASP A 92 14.30 -10.01 2.28
C ASP A 92 13.35 -8.80 2.23
N SER A 93 12.12 -9.01 2.73
CA SER A 93 11.17 -7.93 3.01
C SER A 93 10.81 -7.95 4.48
N VAL A 94 11.01 -6.83 5.16
CA VAL A 94 10.79 -6.74 6.62
C VAL A 94 9.77 -5.65 6.90
N LYS A 95 8.71 -6.05 7.61
CA LYS A 95 7.68 -5.14 8.09
C LYS A 95 8.05 -4.60 9.47
N ILE A 96 8.05 -3.28 9.61
CA ILE A 96 8.20 -2.58 10.87
C ILE A 96 6.88 -1.86 11.16
N PRO A 97 6.23 -2.15 12.31
CA PRO A 97 4.98 -1.48 12.64
C PRO A 97 5.19 0.02 12.90
N ARG A 98 4.12 0.79 12.79
CA ARG A 98 4.08 2.17 13.27
C ARG A 98 4.51 2.30 14.74
N TRP A 99 4.90 3.50 15.14
CA TRP A 99 5.37 3.86 16.49
C TRP A 99 6.61 3.10 16.95
N THR A 100 7.48 2.76 16.01
CA THR A 100 8.68 1.99 16.25
C THR A 100 9.91 2.81 15.94
N ASP A 101 10.91 2.72 16.81
CA ASP A 101 12.22 3.33 16.63
C ASP A 101 13.30 2.26 16.81
N ILE A 102 13.97 1.90 15.73
CA ILE A 102 14.98 0.83 15.69
C ILE A 102 16.28 1.43 15.18
N THR A 103 17.38 1.13 15.87
CA THR A 103 18.74 1.44 15.44
C THR A 103 19.48 0.14 15.12
N PHE A 104 20.29 0.15 14.07
CA PHE A 104 21.08 -0.98 13.58
C PHE A 104 22.58 -0.72 13.84
N PRO A 105 23.08 -0.94 15.07
CA PRO A 105 24.46 -0.60 15.43
C PRO A 105 25.50 -1.53 14.78
N ASN A 106 25.11 -2.75 14.42
CA ASN A 106 25.96 -3.72 13.75
C ASN A 106 25.18 -4.37 12.60
N LEU A 107 25.81 -4.49 11.44
CA LEU A 107 25.21 -5.08 10.22
C LEU A 107 23.89 -4.38 9.81
N PRO A 108 23.92 -3.08 9.49
CA PRO A 108 22.74 -2.38 8.99
C PRO A 108 22.20 -3.08 7.73
N PRO A 109 20.88 -3.14 7.54
CA PRO A 109 20.30 -3.64 6.30
C PRO A 109 20.64 -2.71 5.14
N LYS A 110 20.83 -3.28 3.95
CA LYS A 110 21.02 -2.50 2.72
C LYS A 110 19.68 -2.41 2.02
N VAL A 111 19.03 -1.26 2.05
CA VAL A 111 17.64 -1.13 1.60
C VAL A 111 17.56 -0.66 0.16
N ASN A 112 16.92 -1.45 -0.69
CA ASN A 112 16.68 -1.12 -2.10
C ASN A 112 15.40 -0.31 -2.30
N SER A 113 14.33 -0.63 -1.56
CA SER A 113 13.07 0.11 -1.66
C SER A 113 12.33 0.11 -0.33
N ILE A 114 11.47 1.09 -0.14
CA ILE A 114 10.59 1.23 1.04
C ILE A 114 9.14 1.37 0.60
N GLU A 115 8.23 0.91 1.44
CA GLU A 115 6.79 0.96 1.22
C GLU A 115 6.06 1.30 2.52
N ILE A 116 5.13 2.26 2.46
CA ILE A 116 4.24 2.66 3.55
C ILE A 116 2.86 2.14 3.21
N LEU A 117 2.23 1.46 4.17
CA LEU A 117 0.90 0.84 4.06
C LEU A 117 -0.22 1.76 4.54
#